data_AF-A0A0S2I3Y9-F1
#
_entry.id   AF-A0A0S2I3Y9-F1
#
_cell.length_a   1.000
_cell.length_b   1.000
_cell.length_c   1.000
_cell.angle_alpha   90.00
_cell.angle_beta   90.00
_cell.angle_gamma   90.00
#
_symmetry.space_group_name_H-M   'P 1'
#
loop_
_entity.id
_entity.type
_entity.pdbx_description
1 polymer ?
#
loop_
_entity_poly.entity_id
_entity_poly.type
_entity_poly.pdbx_seq_one_letter_code
_entity_poly.pdbx_strand_id
1 'polypeptide(L)'
;MDKKLKWVLYTFLTAFAFYWISNLLLWFPWSISESLGITLMLTVAPLLWVVAVYQCLIRYPDKQLFAASMLIGIIFLFVAAVLDYLFFGLIRNAMDDLYKMTTFYGYAFLLALPILEVSIIPKRIKMRYRKVQKQNFLFMLNIGLTALGILIIIIELNITL
;
A
#
# COMPACT_ATOMS: atom_id res chain seq x y z
N MET A 1 -1.50 -6.99 -24.48
CA MET A 1 -0.98 -7.13 -23.10
C MET A 1 -1.73 -8.26 -22.40
N ASP A 2 -0.98 -9.28 -21.98
CA ASP A 2 -1.47 -10.45 -21.23
C ASP A 2 -2.31 -10.01 -20.01
N LYS A 3 -3.38 -10.76 -19.70
CA LYS A 3 -4.23 -10.53 -18.53
C LYS A 3 -3.44 -10.60 -17.23
N LYS A 4 -2.45 -11.52 -17.15
CA LYS A 4 -1.59 -11.65 -15.98
C LYS A 4 -0.66 -10.45 -15.82
N LEU A 5 -0.01 -10.03 -16.90
CA LEU A 5 0.81 -8.82 -16.92
C LEU A 5 0.00 -7.56 -16.56
N LYS A 6 -1.22 -7.42 -17.10
CA LYS A 6 -2.16 -6.34 -16.73
C LYS A 6 -2.44 -6.32 -15.24
N TRP A 7 -2.70 -7.47 -14.65
CA TRP A 7 -2.97 -7.56 -13.22
C TRP A 7 -1.73 -7.24 -12.39
N VAL A 8 -0.55 -7.75 -12.76
CA VAL A 8 0.71 -7.44 -12.07
C VAL A 8 0.96 -5.93 -12.06
N LEU A 9 0.86 -5.27 -13.22
CA LEU A 9 1.02 -3.81 -13.31
C LEU A 9 0.01 -3.05 -12.47
N TYR A 10 -1.24 -3.53 -12.41
CA TYR A 10 -2.26 -2.96 -11.55
C TYR A 10 -1.93 -3.15 -10.06
N THR A 11 -1.38 -4.29 -9.67
CA THR A 11 -0.94 -4.55 -8.29
C THR A 11 0.22 -3.65 -7.89
N PHE A 12 1.22 -3.45 -8.76
CA PHE A 12 2.29 -2.46 -8.55
C PHE A 12 1.75 -1.06 -8.34
N LEU A 13 0.81 -0.64 -9.20
CA LEU A 13 0.21 0.68 -9.11
C LEU A 13 -0.66 0.84 -7.85
N THR A 14 -1.37 -0.21 -7.44
CA THR A 14 -2.15 -0.21 -6.21
C THR A 14 -1.23 -0.11 -5.00
N ALA A 15 -0.12 -0.85 -4.97
CA ALA A 15 0.88 -0.77 -3.91
C ALA A 15 1.48 0.65 -3.82
N PHE A 16 1.84 1.24 -4.96
CA PHE A 16 2.32 2.63 -5.04
C PHE A 16 1.28 3.61 -4.48
N ALA A 17 0.02 3.51 -4.90
CA ALA A 17 -1.01 4.44 -4.46
C ALA A 17 -1.28 4.34 -2.96
N PHE A 18 -1.48 3.12 -2.46
CA PHE A 18 -1.76 2.90 -1.03
C PHE A 18 -0.55 3.18 -0.14
N TYR A 19 0.67 3.02 -0.65
CA TYR A 19 1.87 3.46 0.05
C TYR A 19 1.84 4.96 0.34
N TRP A 20 1.60 5.79 -0.69
CA TRP A 20 1.58 7.25 -0.52
C TRP A 20 0.36 7.73 0.28
N ILE A 21 -0.80 7.11 0.09
CA ILE A 21 -1.98 7.41 0.93
C ILE A 21 -1.69 7.08 2.39
N SER A 22 -1.11 5.92 2.67
CA SER A 22 -0.79 5.50 4.04
C SER A 22 0.21 6.47 4.65
N ASN A 23 1.28 6.82 3.92
CA ASN A 23 2.25 7.80 4.40
C ASN A 23 1.64 9.18 4.59
N LEU A 24 0.74 9.65 3.73
CA LEU A 24 0.07 10.94 3.93
C LEU A 24 -0.77 10.95 5.21
N LEU A 25 -1.52 9.88 5.44
CA LEU A 25 -2.39 9.74 6.60
C LEU A 25 -1.63 9.46 7.90
N LEU A 26 -0.44 8.88 7.83
CA LEU A 26 0.40 8.59 8.99
C LEU A 26 1.32 9.76 9.31
N TRP A 27 1.98 10.31 8.30
CA TRP A 27 2.99 11.35 8.46
C TRP A 27 2.41 12.63 9.02
N PHE A 28 1.30 13.13 8.46
CA PHE A 28 0.72 14.39 8.90
C PHE A 28 0.28 14.39 10.38
N PRO A 29 -0.38 13.34 10.89
CA PRO A 29 -0.69 13.26 12.32
C PRO A 29 0.53 12.98 13.19
N TRP A 30 1.52 12.22 12.70
CA TRP A 30 2.77 11.95 13.42
C TRP A 30 3.58 13.23 13.64
N SER A 31 3.59 14.16 12.67
CA SER A 31 4.26 15.46 12.84
C SER A 31 3.61 16.36 13.90
N ILE A 32 2.35 16.11 14.25
CA ILE A 32 1.62 16.83 15.32
C ILE A 32 1.81 16.11 16.66
N SER A 33 1.63 14.79 16.68
CA SER A 33 1.80 13.97 17.88
C SER A 33 2.15 12.52 17.53
N GLU A 34 3.22 12.01 18.14
CA GLU A 34 3.66 10.61 18.00
C GLU A 34 2.55 9.62 18.39
N SER A 35 1.77 9.92 19.43
CA SER A 35 0.67 9.04 19.87
C SER A 35 -0.47 8.95 18.85
N LEU A 36 -0.75 10.04 18.13
CA LEU A 36 -1.72 10.04 17.03
C LEU A 36 -1.19 9.23 15.84
N GLY A 37 0.07 9.42 15.49
CA GLY A 37 0.75 8.65 14.45
C GLY A 37 0.69 7.14 14.71
N ILE A 38 1.06 6.69 15.91
CA ILE A 38 1.00 5.28 16.32
C ILE A 38 -0.45 4.76 16.29
N THR A 39 -1.42 5.53 16.79
CA THR A 39 -2.83 5.12 16.81
C THR A 39 -3.35 4.87 15.40
N LEU A 40 -3.06 5.75 14.45
CA LEU A 40 -3.46 5.60 13.05
C LEU A 40 -2.72 4.47 12.35
N MET A 41 -1.44 4.25 12.70
CA MET A 41 -0.66 3.12 12.22
C MET A 41 -1.25 1.76 12.62
N LEU A 42 -1.86 1.68 13.81
CA LEU A 42 -2.47 0.45 14.31
C LEU A 42 -3.94 0.26 13.92
N THR A 43 -4.62 1.33 13.50
CA THR A 43 -6.07 1.29 13.21
C THR A 43 -6.39 1.52 11.74
N VAL A 44 -5.97 2.65 11.18
CA VAL A 44 -6.35 3.08 9.82
C VAL A 44 -5.44 2.44 8.77
N ALA A 45 -4.13 2.41 8.98
CA ALA A 45 -3.20 1.84 8.00
C ALA A 45 -3.49 0.35 7.69
N PRO A 46 -3.75 -0.53 8.69
CA PRO A 46 -4.06 -1.93 8.40
C PRO A 46 -5.33 -2.07 7.57
N LEU A 47 -6.36 -1.27 7.86
CA LEU A 47 -7.61 -1.28 7.11
C LEU A 47 -7.41 -0.82 5.65
N LEU A 48 -6.58 0.19 5.43
CA LEU A 48 -6.23 0.65 4.08
C LEU A 48 -5.56 -0.46 3.27
N TRP A 49 -4.57 -1.13 3.85
CA TRP A 49 -3.88 -2.23 3.19
C TRP A 49 -4.79 -3.43 2.95
N VAL A 50 -5.75 -3.70 3.85
CA VAL A 50 -6.79 -4.74 3.61
C VAL A 50 -7.59 -4.40 2.36
N VAL A 51 -8.01 -3.14 2.22
CA VAL A 51 -8.72 -2.71 1.01
C VAL A 51 -7.84 -2.85 -0.23
N ALA A 52 -6.56 -2.48 -0.17
CA ALA A 52 -5.62 -2.58 -1.29
C ALA A 52 -5.46 -4.02 -1.78
N VAL A 53 -5.21 -4.94 -0.85
CA VAL A 53 -5.06 -6.38 -1.10
C VAL A 53 -6.36 -6.94 -1.67
N TYR A 54 -7.50 -6.66 -1.05
CA TYR A 54 -8.81 -7.10 -1.52
C TYR A 54 -9.07 -6.65 -2.97
N GLN A 55 -8.76 -5.40 -3.31
CA GLN A 55 -8.93 -4.88 -4.67
C GLN A 55 -8.04 -5.60 -5.69
N CYS A 56 -6.85 -6.05 -5.29
CA CYS A 56 -5.97 -6.87 -6.12
C CYS A 56 -6.50 -8.30 -6.28
N LEU A 57 -6.93 -8.94 -5.17
CA LEU A 57 -7.43 -10.32 -5.16
C LEU A 57 -8.67 -10.51 -6.03
N ILE A 58 -9.67 -9.62 -5.93
CA ILE A 58 -10.88 -9.71 -6.77
C ILE A 58 -10.60 -9.48 -8.26
N ARG A 59 -9.41 -8.99 -8.62
CA ARG A 59 -9.01 -8.75 -10.02
C ARG A 59 -8.02 -9.77 -10.57
N TYR A 60 -7.65 -10.77 -9.77
CA TYR A 60 -6.72 -11.80 -10.19
C TYR A 60 -7.31 -12.63 -11.35
N PRO A 61 -6.58 -12.83 -12.46
CA PRO A 61 -7.12 -13.49 -13.64
C PRO A 61 -7.28 -15.01 -13.51
N ASP A 62 -6.54 -15.66 -12.60
CA ASP A 62 -6.56 -17.11 -12.41
C ASP A 62 -7.38 -17.53 -11.18
N LYS A 63 -7.66 -18.83 -11.04
CA LYS A 63 -8.47 -19.36 -9.91
C LYS A 63 -7.65 -19.67 -8.65
N GLN A 64 -6.32 -19.65 -8.74
CA GLN A 64 -5.42 -19.99 -7.64
C GLN A 64 -5.17 -18.78 -6.72
N LEU A 65 -6.06 -18.58 -5.75
CA LEU A 65 -5.98 -17.44 -4.82
C LEU A 65 -4.74 -17.43 -3.94
N PHE A 66 -4.23 -18.60 -3.56
CA PHE A 66 -3.06 -18.70 -2.68
C PHE A 66 -1.76 -18.24 -3.38
N ALA A 67 -1.60 -18.59 -4.66
CA ALA A 67 -0.50 -18.08 -5.48
C ALA A 67 -0.64 -16.56 -5.69
N ALA A 68 -1.88 -16.07 -5.89
CA ALA A 68 -2.16 -14.65 -5.99
C ALA A 68 -1.77 -13.89 -4.72
N SER A 69 -2.13 -14.40 -3.54
CA SER A 69 -1.81 -13.77 -2.26
C SER A 69 -0.31 -13.66 -2.03
N MET A 70 0.46 -14.72 -2.32
CA MET A 70 1.93 -14.65 -2.22
C MET A 70 2.51 -13.59 -3.14
N LEU A 71 2.05 -13.56 -4.39
CA LEU A 71 2.57 -12.62 -5.37
C LEU A 71 2.20 -11.16 -5.02
N ILE A 72 0.98 -10.92 -4.51
CA ILE A 72 0.60 -9.60 -3.98
C ILE A 72 1.53 -9.21 -2.84
N GLY A 73 1.74 -10.11 -1.86
CA GLY A 73 2.59 -9.82 -0.71
C GLY A 73 4.02 -9.45 -1.13
N ILE A 74 4.61 -10.21 -2.06
CA ILE A 74 5.95 -9.92 -2.59
C ILE A 74 5.99 -8.57 -3.31
N ILE A 75 5.01 -8.28 -4.17
CA ILE A 75 4.95 -6.99 -4.88
C ILE A 75 4.78 -5.83 -3.89
N PHE A 76 3.90 -5.98 -2.90
CA PHE A 76 3.62 -4.94 -1.90
C PHE A 76 4.85 -4.67 -1.05
N LEU A 77 5.52 -5.73 -0.57
CA LEU A 77 6.77 -5.62 0.15
C LEU A 77 7.85 -4.93 -0.68
N PHE A 78 8.06 -5.39 -1.92
CA PHE A 78 9.09 -4.83 -2.80
C PHE A 78 8.85 -3.34 -3.05
N VAL A 79 7.61 -2.97 -3.40
CA VAL A 79 7.24 -1.57 -3.64
C VAL A 79 7.41 -0.75 -2.36
N ALA A 80 6.92 -1.23 -1.22
CA ALA A 80 7.07 -0.52 0.05
C ALA A 80 8.54 -0.30 0.42
N ALA A 81 9.39 -1.32 0.32
CA ALA A 81 10.81 -1.20 0.63
C ALA A 81 11.55 -0.20 -0.28
N VAL A 82 11.26 -0.23 -1.60
CA VAL A 82 11.84 0.72 -2.55
C VAL A 82 11.36 2.15 -2.27
N LEU A 83 10.05 2.32 -2.04
CA LEU A 83 9.48 3.63 -1.78
C LEU A 83 9.89 4.18 -0.41
N ASP A 84 10.07 3.34 0.61
CA ASP A 84 10.61 3.72 1.91
C ASP A 84 12.02 4.26 1.77
N TYR A 85 12.87 3.62 0.96
CA TYR A 85 14.20 4.16 0.69
C TYR A 85 14.14 5.54 0.02
N LEU A 86 13.23 5.75 -0.94
CA LEU A 86 13.02 7.06 -1.56
C LEU A 86 12.46 8.08 -0.55
N PHE A 87 11.52 7.66 0.29
CA PHE A 87 10.84 8.55 1.23
C PHE A 87 11.74 8.97 2.39
N PHE A 88 12.32 8.00 3.11
CA PHE A 88 13.22 8.27 4.22
C PHE A 88 14.56 8.83 3.74
N GLY A 89 15.06 8.38 2.60
CA GLY A 89 16.35 8.83 2.07
C GLY A 89 16.31 10.18 1.38
N LEU A 90 15.43 10.35 0.38
CA LEU A 90 15.44 11.54 -0.47
C LEU A 90 14.52 12.64 0.03
N ILE A 91 13.34 12.29 0.56
CA ILE A 91 12.33 13.28 0.95
C ILE A 91 12.55 13.75 2.38
N ARG A 92 12.81 12.84 3.32
CA ARG A 92 12.96 13.16 4.75
C ARG A 92 14.39 13.31 5.24
N ASN A 93 15.37 12.79 4.49
CA ASN A 93 16.78 12.70 4.92
C ASN A 93 16.95 12.07 6.32
N ALA A 94 16.14 11.04 6.61
CA ALA A 94 16.00 10.38 7.92
C ALA A 94 16.16 8.87 7.79
N MET A 95 17.32 8.42 7.28
CA MET A 95 17.61 7.00 7.05
C MET A 95 17.56 6.15 8.32
N ASP A 96 17.81 6.73 9.50
CA ASP A 96 17.76 6.00 10.77
C ASP A 96 16.35 5.50 11.11
N ASP A 97 15.30 6.20 10.64
CA ASP A 97 13.92 5.77 10.80
C ASP A 97 13.59 4.51 9.98
N LEU A 98 14.28 4.29 8.84
CA LEU A 98 14.08 3.14 7.96
C LEU A 98 14.42 1.82 8.66
N TYR A 99 15.48 1.82 9.47
CA TYR A 99 16.02 0.60 10.08
C TYR A 99 15.40 0.28 11.46
N LYS A 100 14.31 0.95 11.83
CA LYS A 100 13.57 0.66 13.07
C LYS A 100 12.79 -0.65 12.94
N MET A 101 12.66 -1.36 14.06
CA MET A 101 11.88 -2.61 14.15
C MET A 101 10.43 -2.46 13.67
N THR A 102 9.84 -1.27 13.87
CA THR A 102 8.50 -0.93 13.40
C THR A 102 8.34 -1.03 11.88
N THR A 103 9.36 -0.67 11.12
CA THR A 103 9.37 -0.77 9.65
C THR A 103 9.37 -2.24 9.21
N PHE A 104 10.18 -3.07 9.86
CA PHE A 104 10.20 -4.51 9.61
C PHE A 104 8.88 -5.20 9.99
N TYR A 105 8.20 -4.77 11.04
CA TYR A 105 6.85 -5.25 11.35
C TYR A 105 5.86 -4.88 10.24
N GLY A 106 5.97 -3.68 9.67
CA GLY A 106 5.19 -3.27 8.49
C GLY A 106 5.40 -4.21 7.30
N TYR A 107 6.66 -4.59 7.02
CA TYR A 107 7.00 -5.54 5.96
C TYR A 107 6.43 -6.94 6.19
N ALA A 108 6.56 -7.46 7.41
CA ALA A 108 5.97 -8.74 7.77
C ALA A 108 4.43 -8.70 7.64
N PHE A 109 3.82 -7.59 8.04
CA PHE A 109 2.39 -7.37 7.90
C PHE A 109 1.94 -7.38 6.43
N LEU A 110 2.65 -6.69 5.54
CA LEU A 110 2.35 -6.68 4.09
C LEU A 110 2.45 -8.07 3.45
N LEU A 111 3.36 -8.91 3.92
CA LEU A 111 3.47 -10.31 3.45
C LEU A 111 2.34 -11.19 4.00
N ALA A 112 1.99 -11.03 5.27
CA ALA A 112 0.98 -11.87 5.93
C ALA A 112 -0.44 -11.52 5.48
N LEU A 113 -0.73 -10.24 5.24
CA LEU A 113 -2.09 -9.74 5.01
C LEU A 113 -2.82 -10.41 3.84
N PRO A 114 -2.22 -10.57 2.64
CA PRO A 114 -2.88 -11.26 1.53
C PRO A 114 -3.24 -12.71 1.83
N ILE A 115 -2.38 -13.40 2.59
CA ILE A 115 -2.60 -14.79 2.99
C ILE A 115 -3.77 -14.87 3.97
N LEU A 116 -3.83 -13.94 4.94
CA LEU A 116 -4.91 -13.84 5.90
C LEU A 116 -6.24 -13.56 5.20
N GLU A 117 -6.29 -12.62 4.26
CA GLU A 117 -7.52 -12.32 3.51
C GLU A 117 -8.05 -13.52 2.72
N VAL A 118 -7.17 -14.23 2.01
CA VAL A 118 -7.58 -15.43 1.28
C VAL A 118 -8.06 -16.52 2.23
N SER A 119 -7.51 -16.60 3.43
CA SER A 119 -7.92 -17.60 4.45
C SER A 119 -9.26 -17.25 5.11
N ILE A 120 -9.51 -15.97 5.40
CA ILE A 120 -10.69 -15.52 6.15
C ILE A 120 -11.91 -15.30 5.24
N ILE A 121 -11.73 -14.67 4.07
CA ILE A 121 -12.84 -14.26 3.19
C ILE A 121 -12.80 -14.83 1.75
N PRO A 122 -12.40 -16.10 1.50
CA PRO A 122 -12.22 -16.62 0.15
C PRO A 122 -13.51 -16.60 -0.68
N LYS A 123 -14.67 -16.84 -0.05
CA LYS A 123 -15.97 -16.85 -0.71
C LYS A 123 -16.33 -15.45 -1.24
N ARG A 124 -16.10 -14.40 -0.45
CA ARG A 124 -16.39 -13.01 -0.84
C ARG A 124 -15.56 -12.57 -2.03
N ILE A 125 -14.27 -12.94 -2.05
CA ILE A 125 -13.36 -12.66 -3.16
C ILE A 125 -13.89 -13.32 -4.45
N LYS A 126 -14.24 -14.61 -4.38
CA LYS A 126 -14.71 -15.36 -5.55
C LYS A 126 -16.02 -14.82 -6.14
N MET A 127 -16.94 -14.35 -5.30
CA MET A 127 -18.22 -13.77 -5.75
C MET A 127 -18.05 -12.41 -6.44
N ARG A 128 -16.93 -11.71 -6.19
CA ARG A 128 -16.69 -10.34 -6.68
C ARG A 128 -15.62 -10.26 -7.75
N TYR A 129 -15.28 -11.37 -8.41
CA TYR A 129 -14.28 -11.38 -9.48
C TYR A 129 -14.63 -10.35 -10.58
N ARG A 130 -13.64 -9.51 -10.90
CA ARG A 130 -13.76 -8.43 -11.89
C ARG A 130 -12.51 -8.40 -12.74
N LYS A 131 -12.63 -7.97 -13.99
CA LYS A 131 -11.47 -7.75 -14.86
C LYS A 131 -10.83 -6.39 -14.54
N VAL A 132 -9.53 -6.28 -14.71
CA VAL A 132 -8.83 -4.99 -14.65
C VAL A 132 -9.27 -4.13 -15.85
N GLN A 133 -9.87 -2.98 -15.58
CA GLN A 133 -10.29 -1.98 -16.56
C GLN A 133 -9.31 -0.80 -16.58
N LYS A 134 -9.26 -0.06 -17.70
CA LYS A 134 -8.41 1.13 -17.85
C LYS A 134 -8.69 2.20 -16.78
N GLN A 135 -9.97 2.38 -16.44
CA GLN A 135 -10.39 3.33 -15.41
C GLN A 135 -9.78 3.03 -14.04
N ASN A 136 -9.58 1.75 -13.69
CA ASN A 136 -8.95 1.37 -12.43
C ASN A 136 -7.48 1.82 -12.36
N PHE A 137 -6.76 1.77 -13.48
CA PHE A 137 -5.39 2.27 -13.55
C PHE A 137 -5.34 3.78 -13.34
N LEU A 138 -6.15 4.53 -14.10
CA LEU A 138 -6.20 5.98 -13.97
C LEU A 138 -6.58 6.41 -12.56
N PHE A 139 -7.55 5.73 -11.95
CA PHE A 139 -7.97 5.99 -10.58
C PHE A 139 -6.83 5.78 -9.58
N MET A 140 -6.15 4.62 -9.61
CA MET A 140 -5.04 4.35 -8.69
C MET A 140 -3.86 5.28 -8.91
N LEU A 141 -3.52 5.59 -10.17
CA LEU A 141 -2.45 6.52 -10.51
C LEU A 141 -2.75 7.92 -9.99
N ASN A 142 -3.96 8.44 -10.27
CA ASN A 142 -4.35 9.78 -9.85
C ASN A 142 -4.34 9.91 -8.33
N ILE A 143 -4.88 8.92 -7.60
CA ILE A 143 -4.86 8.96 -6.13
C ILE A 143 -3.43 8.89 -5.60
N GLY A 144 -2.60 8.00 -6.13
CA GLY A 144 -1.21 7.87 -5.69
C GLY A 144 -0.39 9.14 -5.93
N LEU A 145 -0.49 9.72 -7.12
CA LEU A 145 0.19 10.98 -7.46
C LEU A 145 -0.33 12.17 -6.64
N THR A 146 -1.65 12.23 -6.41
CA THR A 146 -2.24 13.29 -5.58
C THR A 146 -1.75 13.18 -4.14
N ALA A 147 -1.75 11.96 -3.57
CA ALA A 147 -1.26 11.73 -2.21
C ALA A 147 0.22 12.08 -2.06
N LEU A 148 1.06 11.65 -3.02
CA LEU A 148 2.47 12.01 -3.07
C LEU A 148 2.68 13.52 -3.18
N GLY A 149 1.97 14.19 -4.09
CA GLY A 149 2.08 15.63 -4.29
C GLY A 149 1.70 16.43 -3.05
N ILE A 150 0.58 16.09 -2.40
CA ILE A 150 0.17 16.71 -1.13
C ILE A 150 1.24 16.48 -0.06
N LEU A 151 1.76 15.27 0.04
CA LEU A 151 2.77 14.92 1.04
C LEU A 151 4.06 15.72 0.85
N ILE A 152 4.56 15.83 -0.38
CA ILE A 152 5.73 16.66 -0.70
C ILE A 152 5.47 18.12 -0.32
N ILE A 153 4.29 18.67 -0.68
CA ILE A 153 3.92 20.05 -0.35
C ILE A 153 3.92 20.27 1.17
N ILE A 154 3.35 19.35 1.95
CA ILE A 154 3.31 19.44 3.41
C ILE A 154 4.74 19.47 4.00
N ILE A 155 5.63 18.63 3.48
CA ILE A 155 7.03 18.53 3.94
C ILE A 155 7.82 19.78 3.57
N GLU A 156 7.78 20.19 2.30
CA GLU A 156 8.55 21.35 1.79
C GLU A 156 8.09 22.68 2.41
N LEU A 157 6.78 22.85 2.60
CA LEU A 157 6.24 24.04 3.25
C LEU A 157 6.39 24.01 4.77
N ASN A 158 6.97 22.95 5.32
CA ASN A 158 7.20 22.73 6.75
C ASN A 158 5.94 23.05 7.57
N ILE A 159 4.77 22.65 7.08
CA ILE A 159 3.48 22.95 7.70
C ILE A 159 3.36 22.09 8.96
N THR A 160 3.96 22.58 10.05
CA THR A 160 3.62 22.21 11.41
C THR A 160 2.50 23.15 11.84
N LEU A 161 1.26 22.66 11.87
CA LEU A 161 0.14 23.37 12.49
C LEU A 161 0.19 23.21 14.01
#